data_AF-A0A965FFP4-F1
#
_entry.id   AF-A0A965FFP4-F1
#
_cell.length_a   1.000
_cell.length_b   1.000
_cell.length_c   1.000
_cell.angle_alpha   90.00
_cell.angle_beta   90.00
_cell.angle_gamma   90.00
#
_symmetry.space_group_name_H-M   'P 1'
#
loop_
_entity.id
_entity.type
_entity.pdbx_description
1 polymer ?
#
loop_
_entity_poly.entity_id
_entity_poly.type
_entity_poly.pdbx_seq_one_letter_code
_entity_poly.pdbx_strand_id
1 'polypeptide(L)'
;MSPTQKFATDDVRIKEIKALRPPSDFLDTLQASPKTVDNIVATRTAIHQVLHNADDRLLVVIGPCSIHDEAAGVEYAERLIEQRALYKNDLIIVMRVYFEKPRTTVGWKGLINDPDLDGSFNINKGLEIARRFLLEVNELGMPAGTEFLDTITPQYTADLVSWGAIG
;
A
#
# COMPACT_ATOMS: atom_id res chain seq x y z
N MET A 1 -4.33 22.34 23.29
CA MET A 1 -3.16 23.05 22.75
C MET A 1 -3.37 24.54 22.97
N SER A 2 -2.32 25.26 23.39
CA SER A 2 -2.36 26.68 23.76
C SER A 2 -2.86 27.58 22.62
N PRO A 3 -3.67 28.62 22.87
CA PRO A 3 -4.06 29.60 21.87
C PRO A 3 -2.89 30.57 21.65
N THR A 4 -1.83 30.09 21.00
CA THR A 4 -0.77 30.97 20.50
C THR A 4 -1.36 31.82 19.40
N GLN A 5 -1.28 33.14 19.56
CA GLN A 5 -1.73 34.13 18.58
C GLN A 5 -1.06 33.83 17.23
N LYS A 6 -1.81 33.29 16.26
CA LYS A 6 -1.28 33.00 14.92
C LYS A 6 -0.85 34.32 14.28
N PHE A 7 0.40 34.37 13.83
CA PHE A 7 0.91 35.52 13.08
C PHE A 7 0.13 35.67 11.77
N ALA A 8 0.03 36.89 11.23
CA ALA A 8 -0.66 37.14 9.95
C ALA A 8 -0.03 36.40 8.75
N THR A 9 1.14 35.79 8.94
CA THR A 9 1.88 35.00 7.95
C THR A 9 1.71 33.49 8.12
N ASP A 10 1.07 33.03 9.20
CA ASP A 10 0.90 31.61 9.52
C ASP A 10 -0.49 31.09 9.11
N ASP A 11 -0.54 29.89 8.51
CA ASP A 11 -1.77 29.21 8.06
C ASP A 11 -2.74 30.04 7.17
N VAL A 12 -2.23 31.06 6.47
CA VAL A 12 -3.03 32.03 5.69
C VAL A 12 -3.97 31.38 4.66
N ARG A 13 -3.61 30.21 4.13
CA ARG A 13 -4.42 29.45 3.14
C ARG A 13 -4.75 28.03 3.61
N ILE A 14 -4.73 27.77 4.90
CA ILE A 14 -5.05 26.46 5.47
C ILE A 14 -6.50 26.48 5.96
N LYS A 15 -7.35 25.62 5.37
CA LYS A 15 -8.74 25.48 5.82
C LYS A 15 -8.81 24.84 7.20
N GLU A 16 -8.05 23.76 7.39
CA GLU A 16 -8.01 22.98 8.62
C GLU A 16 -6.75 22.11 8.65
N ILE A 17 -6.30 21.77 9.87
CA ILE A 17 -5.30 20.75 10.13
C ILE A 17 -5.93 19.75 11.10
N LYS A 18 -6.03 18.50 10.68
CA LYS A 18 -6.58 17.41 11.49
C LYS A 18 -5.43 16.48 11.91
N ALA A 19 -5.52 15.98 13.14
CA ALA A 19 -4.53 15.03 13.63
C ALA A 19 -4.67 13.67 12.91
N LEU A 20 -3.53 13.10 12.55
CA LEU A 20 -3.42 11.74 12.04
C LEU A 20 -3.03 10.82 13.21
N ARG A 21 -3.64 9.63 13.30
CA ARG A 21 -3.19 8.60 14.25
C ARG A 21 -1.74 8.23 13.91
N PRO A 22 -0.84 8.07 14.90
CA PRO A 22 0.56 7.75 14.63
C PRO A 22 0.69 6.34 14.04
N PRO A 23 1.77 6.04 13.28
CA PRO A 23 2.00 4.71 12.70
C PRO A 23 2.00 3.58 13.73
N SER A 24 2.51 3.83 14.94
CA SER A 24 2.56 2.86 16.04
C SER A 24 1.18 2.25 16.33
N ASP A 25 0.12 3.06 16.33
CA ASP A 25 -1.24 2.58 16.62
C ASP A 25 -1.69 1.52 15.60
N PHE A 26 -1.30 1.68 14.33
CA PHE A 26 -1.65 0.74 13.27
C PHE A 26 -0.74 -0.50 13.30
N LEU A 27 0.56 -0.31 13.54
CA LEU A 27 1.52 -1.41 13.63
C LEU A 27 1.21 -2.33 14.81
N ASP A 28 0.77 -1.78 15.94
CA ASP A 28 0.42 -2.54 17.14
C ASP A 28 -0.90 -3.31 16.99
N THR A 29 -1.87 -2.76 16.26
CA THR A 29 -3.21 -3.35 16.12
C THR A 29 -3.37 -4.26 14.89
N LEU A 30 -2.57 -4.03 13.85
CA LEU A 30 -2.62 -4.73 12.57
C LEU A 30 -1.25 -5.34 12.28
N GLN A 31 -0.91 -6.38 13.03
CA GLN A 31 0.38 -7.07 12.95
C GLN A 31 0.37 -8.13 11.85
N ALA A 32 1.49 -8.24 11.14
CA ALA A 32 1.74 -9.33 10.20
C ALA A 32 1.91 -10.66 10.94
N SER A 33 1.33 -11.75 10.41
CA SER A 33 1.65 -13.08 10.90
C SER A 33 3.10 -13.46 10.54
N PRO A 34 3.72 -14.43 11.23
CA PRO A 34 5.03 -14.96 10.84
C PRO A 34 5.07 -15.43 9.38
N LYS A 35 3.99 -16.03 8.88
CA LYS A 35 3.87 -16.47 7.48
C LYS A 35 3.92 -15.29 6.50
N THR A 36 3.24 -14.20 6.83
CA THR A 36 3.30 -12.95 6.04
C THR A 36 4.71 -12.40 6.00
N VAL A 37 5.40 -12.35 7.15
CA VAL A 37 6.78 -11.87 7.23
C VAL A 37 7.69 -12.74 6.35
N ASP A 38 7.59 -14.06 6.46
CA ASP A 38 8.38 -14.99 5.65
C ASP A 38 8.11 -14.81 4.15
N ASN A 39 6.84 -14.65 3.74
CA ASN A 39 6.48 -14.41 2.34
C ASN A 39 7.10 -13.10 1.80
N ILE A 40 7.05 -12.02 2.59
CA ILE A 40 7.60 -10.73 2.21
C ILE A 40 9.12 -10.80 2.11
N VAL A 41 9.80 -11.39 3.09
CA VAL A 41 11.27 -11.51 3.11
C VAL A 41 11.76 -12.40 1.97
N ALA A 42 11.11 -13.55 1.74
CA ALA A 42 11.45 -14.43 0.64
C ALA A 42 11.25 -13.74 -0.72
N THR A 43 10.14 -13.01 -0.89
CA THR A 43 9.88 -12.28 -2.14
C THR A 43 10.89 -11.15 -2.36
N ARG A 44 11.22 -10.36 -1.34
CA ARG A 44 12.26 -9.32 -1.42
C ARG A 44 13.62 -9.91 -1.81
N THR A 45 13.96 -11.08 -1.25
CA THR A 45 15.20 -11.79 -1.56
C THR A 45 15.22 -12.28 -3.01
N ALA A 46 14.12 -12.87 -3.50
CA ALA A 46 14.00 -13.33 -4.87
C ALA A 46 14.09 -12.17 -5.88
N ILE A 47 13.43 -11.04 -5.58
CA ILE A 47 13.55 -9.82 -6.39
C ILE A 47 15.00 -9.32 -6.42
N HIS A 48 15.67 -9.29 -5.27
CA HIS A 48 17.08 -8.90 -5.18
C HIS A 48 17.97 -9.80 -6.04
N GLN A 49 17.76 -11.12 -6.02
CA GLN A 49 18.51 -12.06 -6.84
C GLN A 49 18.32 -11.80 -8.35
N VAL A 50 17.10 -11.54 -8.81
CA VAL A 50 16.84 -11.17 -10.22
C VAL A 50 17.54 -9.87 -10.59
N LEU A 51 17.47 -8.84 -9.73
CA LEU A 51 18.14 -7.55 -9.98
C LEU A 51 19.68 -7.67 -10.06
N HIS A 52 20.25 -8.70 -9.44
CA HIS A 52 21.68 -9.00 -9.46
C HIS A 52 22.06 -10.15 -10.41
N ASN A 53 21.17 -10.56 -11.32
CA ASN A 53 21.38 -11.65 -12.28
C ASN A 53 21.75 -13.00 -11.64
N ALA A 54 21.32 -13.25 -10.40
CA ALA A 54 21.51 -14.50 -9.67
C ALA A 54 20.32 -15.47 -9.77
N ASP A 55 19.20 -15.00 -10.33
CA ASP A 55 17.97 -15.75 -10.64
C ASP A 55 17.48 -15.24 -12.01
N ASP A 56 17.16 -16.14 -12.93
CA ASP A 56 16.81 -15.83 -14.32
C ASP A 56 15.30 -15.67 -14.55
N ARG A 57 14.48 -15.81 -13.48
CA ARG A 57 13.04 -15.58 -13.55
C ARG A 57 12.71 -14.12 -13.82
N LEU A 58 11.54 -13.90 -14.42
CA LEU A 58 11.02 -12.56 -14.69
C LEU A 58 10.18 -12.05 -13.50
N LEU A 59 10.52 -10.88 -12.97
CA LEU A 59 9.65 -10.14 -12.05
C LEU A 59 8.44 -9.56 -12.82
N VAL A 60 7.24 -9.91 -12.38
CA VAL A 60 5.98 -9.44 -12.96
C VAL A 60 5.15 -8.73 -11.89
N VAL A 61 5.05 -7.41 -11.98
CA VAL A 61 4.17 -6.59 -11.13
C VAL A 61 2.86 -6.37 -11.86
N ILE A 62 1.78 -7.01 -11.42
CA ILE A 62 0.50 -7.05 -12.15
C ILE A 62 -0.71 -6.94 -11.23
N GLY A 63 -1.72 -6.19 -11.65
CA GLY A 63 -2.95 -5.99 -10.87
C GLY A 63 -3.73 -4.76 -11.30
N PRO A 64 -4.79 -4.41 -10.55
CA PRO A 64 -5.60 -3.23 -10.82
C PRO A 64 -4.78 -1.93 -10.87
N CYS A 65 -5.25 -0.94 -11.62
CA CYS A 65 -4.57 0.35 -11.67
C CYS A 65 -4.52 1.05 -10.30
N SER A 66 -5.62 0.95 -9.54
CA SER A 66 -5.76 1.38 -8.15
C SER A 66 -6.86 0.56 -7.45
N ILE A 67 -6.66 0.23 -6.18
CA ILE A 67 -7.64 -0.46 -5.32
C ILE A 67 -8.67 0.54 -4.83
N HIS A 68 -9.95 0.24 -5.04
CA HIS A 68 -11.10 1.02 -4.55
C HIS A 68 -12.19 0.14 -3.94
N ASP A 69 -12.17 -1.16 -4.22
CA ASP A 69 -13.05 -2.19 -3.69
C ASP A 69 -12.17 -3.31 -3.12
N GLU A 70 -12.23 -3.50 -1.80
CA GLU A 70 -11.41 -4.48 -1.08
C GLU A 70 -11.79 -5.91 -1.47
N ALA A 71 -13.09 -6.21 -1.58
CA ALA A 71 -13.56 -7.57 -1.87
C ALA A 71 -13.13 -8.01 -3.27
N ALA A 72 -13.30 -7.12 -4.26
CA ALA A 72 -12.82 -7.38 -5.62
C ALA A 72 -11.29 -7.51 -5.69
N GLY A 73 -10.56 -6.76 -4.86
CA GLY A 73 -9.11 -6.86 -4.75
C GLY A 73 -8.65 -8.20 -4.18
N VAL A 74 -9.33 -8.70 -3.14
CA VAL A 74 -9.04 -10.02 -2.53
C VAL A 74 -9.38 -11.14 -3.51
N GLU A 75 -10.53 -11.10 -4.17
CA GLU A 75 -10.90 -12.06 -5.22
C GLU A 75 -9.86 -12.11 -6.34
N TYR A 76 -9.32 -10.96 -6.74
CA TYR A 76 -8.23 -10.90 -7.70
C TYR A 76 -6.95 -11.55 -7.16
N ALA A 77 -6.60 -11.32 -5.89
CA ALA A 77 -5.44 -11.92 -5.25
C ALA A 77 -5.53 -13.45 -5.19
N GLU A 78 -6.71 -13.98 -4.86
CA GLU A 78 -7.01 -15.42 -4.85
C GLU A 78 -6.81 -16.04 -6.24
N ARG A 79 -7.30 -15.40 -7.31
CA ARG A 79 -7.08 -15.88 -8.68
C ARG A 79 -5.61 -15.78 -9.09
N LEU A 80 -4.93 -14.72 -8.69
CA LEU A 80 -3.53 -14.50 -9.05
C LEU A 80 -2.61 -15.49 -8.34
N ILE A 81 -2.97 -15.99 -7.16
CA ILE A 81 -2.13 -16.95 -6.43
C ILE A 81 -2.04 -18.30 -7.14
N GLU A 82 -3.10 -18.72 -7.83
CA GLU A 82 -3.08 -19.92 -8.68
C GLU A 82 -2.07 -19.76 -9.82
N GLN A 83 -2.02 -18.57 -10.43
CA GLN A 83 -1.06 -18.27 -11.51
C GLN A 83 0.36 -18.16 -10.97
N ARG A 84 0.55 -17.55 -9.78
CA ARG A 84 1.84 -17.50 -9.08
C ARG A 84 2.38 -18.91 -8.81
N ALA A 85 1.52 -19.84 -8.41
CA ALA A 85 1.91 -21.23 -8.19
C ALA A 85 2.25 -21.95 -9.51
N LEU A 86 1.44 -21.77 -10.55
CA LEU A 86 1.61 -22.38 -11.87
C LEU A 86 2.94 -21.97 -12.53
N TYR A 87 3.30 -20.70 -12.47
CA TYR A 87 4.47 -20.14 -13.16
C TYR A 87 5.68 -19.90 -12.25
N LYS A 88 5.70 -20.45 -11.03
CA LYS A 88 6.72 -20.14 -10.00
C LYS A 88 8.19 -20.37 -10.43
N ASN A 89 8.41 -21.26 -11.40
CA ASN A 89 9.73 -21.61 -11.91
C ASN A 89 10.27 -20.57 -12.90
N ASP A 90 9.38 -19.78 -13.51
CA ASP A 90 9.74 -18.82 -14.58
C ASP A 90 9.45 -17.37 -14.16
N LEU A 91 8.47 -17.15 -13.27
CA LEU A 91 7.98 -15.84 -12.89
C LEU A 91 8.02 -15.61 -11.36
N ILE A 92 8.40 -14.39 -10.98
CA ILE A 92 8.16 -13.83 -9.64
C ILE A 92 6.96 -12.88 -9.76
N ILE A 93 5.75 -13.38 -9.51
CA ILE A 93 4.52 -12.59 -9.61
C ILE A 93 4.29 -11.82 -8.30
N VAL A 94 4.17 -10.49 -8.40
CA VAL A 94 3.81 -9.58 -7.31
C VAL A 94 2.53 -8.85 -7.67
N MET A 95 1.54 -8.85 -6.77
CA MET A 95 0.29 -8.14 -7.00
C MET A 95 0.52 -6.63 -6.93
N ARG A 96 0.06 -5.90 -7.96
CA ARG A 96 0.00 -4.43 -7.93
C ARG A 96 -1.14 -3.99 -7.00
N VAL A 97 -0.77 -3.34 -5.90
CA VAL A 97 -1.66 -2.80 -4.84
C VAL A 97 -1.40 -1.30 -4.69
N TYR A 98 -1.95 -0.50 -5.59
CA TYR A 98 -1.81 0.96 -5.56
C TYR A 98 -3.07 1.58 -4.98
N PHE A 99 -2.95 2.51 -4.04
CA PHE A 99 -4.12 3.13 -3.39
C PHE A 99 -4.56 4.44 -4.04
N GLU A 100 -3.68 5.08 -4.79
CA GLU A 100 -3.94 6.34 -5.46
C GLU A 100 -3.39 6.33 -6.87
N LYS A 101 -3.95 7.19 -7.73
CA LYS A 101 -3.37 7.55 -9.02
C LYS A 101 -3.12 9.06 -8.98
N PRO A 102 -1.86 9.54 -9.16
CA PRO A 102 -1.59 10.97 -9.21
C PRO A 102 -2.29 11.61 -10.42
N ARG A 103 -2.90 12.79 -10.20
CA ARG A 103 -3.71 13.51 -11.21
C ARG A 103 -3.49 15.01 -11.11
N THR A 104 -3.47 15.69 -12.26
CA THR A 104 -3.47 17.16 -12.36
C THR A 104 -4.89 17.76 -12.45
N THR A 105 -5.90 16.92 -12.71
CA THR A 105 -7.31 17.31 -12.73
C THR A 105 -8.04 16.90 -11.45
N VAL A 106 -9.17 17.55 -11.15
CA VAL A 106 -10.05 17.16 -10.04
C VAL A 106 -10.65 15.78 -10.31
N GLY A 107 -10.73 14.96 -9.26
CA GLY A 107 -11.24 13.60 -9.29
C GLY A 107 -10.92 12.88 -7.99
N TRP A 108 -11.32 11.61 -7.89
CA TRP A 108 -11.06 10.78 -6.72
C TRP A 108 -9.57 10.68 -6.38
N LYS A 109 -9.26 10.82 -5.09
CA LYS A 109 -7.90 10.96 -4.54
C LYS A 109 -7.29 9.66 -4.02
N GLY A 110 -7.96 8.53 -4.27
CA GLY A 110 -7.46 7.22 -3.84
C GLY A 110 -8.04 6.78 -2.50
N LEU A 111 -7.87 5.49 -2.21
CA LEU A 111 -8.50 4.79 -1.08
C LEU A 111 -8.00 5.31 0.28
N ILE A 112 -6.71 5.65 0.37
CA ILE A 112 -6.15 6.22 1.60
C ILE A 112 -6.76 7.60 1.88
N ASN A 113 -6.86 8.45 0.85
CA ASN A 113 -7.35 9.81 1.03
C ASN A 113 -8.86 9.85 1.22
N ASP A 114 -9.61 9.15 0.38
CA ASP A 114 -11.07 9.25 0.29
C ASP A 114 -11.69 7.84 0.20
N PRO A 115 -11.67 7.06 1.29
CA PRO A 115 -12.10 5.65 1.30
C PRO A 115 -13.59 5.47 1.03
N ASP A 116 -14.40 6.50 1.31
CA ASP A 116 -15.86 6.46 1.18
C ASP A 116 -16.35 6.96 -0.19
N LEU A 117 -15.43 7.35 -1.09
CA LEU A 117 -15.71 7.86 -2.43
C LEU A 117 -16.65 9.09 -2.44
N ASP A 118 -16.69 9.84 -1.35
CA ASP A 118 -17.64 10.94 -1.12
C ASP A 118 -16.96 12.31 -0.92
N GLY A 119 -15.62 12.36 -0.95
CA GLY A 119 -14.83 13.57 -0.73
C GLY A 119 -14.73 13.97 0.74
N SER A 120 -15.00 13.06 1.69
CA SER A 120 -14.92 13.33 3.14
C SER A 120 -13.49 13.41 3.67
N PHE A 121 -12.50 12.88 2.94
CA PHE A 121 -11.09 12.83 3.31
C PHE A 121 -10.80 12.11 4.65
N ASN A 122 -11.43 10.96 4.88
CA ASN A 122 -11.22 10.18 6.11
C ASN A 122 -9.91 9.37 6.08
N ILE A 123 -8.77 10.05 6.17
CA ILE A 123 -7.44 9.45 6.01
C ILE A 123 -7.14 8.38 7.07
N ASN A 124 -7.55 8.57 8.33
CA ASN A 124 -7.36 7.55 9.37
C ASN A 124 -8.06 6.23 9.02
N LYS A 125 -9.28 6.30 8.51
CA LYS A 125 -10.02 5.12 8.01
C LYS A 125 -9.34 4.52 6.79
N GLY A 126 -8.91 5.36 5.84
CA GLY A 126 -8.24 4.92 4.62
C GLY A 126 -6.91 4.21 4.88
N LEU A 127 -6.11 4.68 5.85
CA LEU A 127 -4.89 4.01 6.28
C LEU A 127 -5.18 2.64 6.93
N GLU A 128 -6.23 2.57 7.75
CA GLU A 128 -6.63 1.32 8.40
C GLU A 128 -7.07 0.26 7.38
N ILE A 129 -7.87 0.69 6.39
CA ILE A 129 -8.30 -0.12 5.25
C ILE A 129 -7.10 -0.58 4.42
N ALA A 130 -6.24 0.36 3.99
CA ALA A 130 -5.07 0.04 3.16
C ALA A 130 -4.13 -0.97 3.84
N ARG A 131 -3.87 -0.79 5.14
CA ARG A 131 -3.04 -1.74 5.90
C ARG A 131 -3.69 -3.11 6.04
N ARG A 132 -4.99 -3.17 6.36
CA ARG A 132 -5.73 -4.46 6.40
C ARG A 132 -5.72 -5.18 5.06
N PHE A 133 -5.96 -4.46 3.97
CA PHE A 133 -5.91 -5.03 2.63
C PHE A 133 -4.53 -5.62 2.30
N LEU A 134 -3.44 -4.90 2.61
CA LEU A 134 -2.08 -5.42 2.43
C LEU A 134 -1.80 -6.66 3.29
N LEU A 135 -2.29 -6.70 4.53
CA LEU A 135 -2.19 -7.88 5.37
C LEU A 135 -2.92 -9.06 4.75
N GLU A 136 -4.18 -8.88 4.37
CA GLU A 136 -5.02 -9.94 3.80
C GLU A 136 -4.40 -10.54 2.53
N VAL A 137 -3.93 -9.68 1.60
CA VAL A 137 -3.22 -10.11 0.40
C VAL A 137 -1.97 -10.94 0.74
N ASN A 138 -1.16 -10.49 1.71
CA ASN A 138 0.02 -11.23 2.11
C ASN A 138 -0.31 -12.53 2.86
N GLU A 139 -1.38 -12.59 3.66
CA GLU A 139 -1.78 -13.79 4.38
C GLU A 139 -2.23 -14.93 3.45
N LEU A 140 -2.84 -14.57 2.31
CA LEU A 140 -3.08 -15.52 1.22
C LEU A 140 -1.77 -16.14 0.71
N GLY A 141 -0.65 -15.41 0.84
CA GLY A 141 0.66 -15.77 0.28
C GLY A 141 1.01 -15.01 -1.00
N MET A 142 0.19 -14.01 -1.36
CA MET A 142 0.45 -13.12 -2.50
C MET A 142 1.25 -11.90 -2.02
N PRO A 143 2.49 -11.68 -2.48
CA PRO A 143 3.22 -10.48 -2.14
C PRO A 143 2.62 -9.25 -2.83
N ALA A 144 2.60 -8.12 -2.13
CA ALA A 144 2.09 -6.85 -2.64
C ALA A 144 3.23 -5.90 -3.08
N GLY A 145 2.99 -5.19 -4.18
CA GLY A 145 3.82 -4.09 -4.66
C GLY A 145 3.01 -2.80 -4.78
N THR A 146 3.56 -1.68 -4.31
CA THR A 146 2.86 -0.39 -4.26
C THR A 146 3.71 0.77 -4.81
N GLU A 147 3.11 1.94 -4.91
CA GLU A 147 3.80 3.20 -5.25
C GLU A 147 3.75 4.13 -4.03
N PHE A 148 4.88 4.74 -3.68
CA PHE A 148 4.97 5.67 -2.56
C PHE A 148 4.94 7.10 -3.08
N LEU A 149 3.78 7.76 -2.95
CA LEU A 149 3.53 9.11 -3.49
C LEU A 149 3.96 10.24 -2.56
N ASP A 150 4.20 9.94 -1.28
CA ASP A 150 4.71 10.88 -0.28
C ASP A 150 5.69 10.18 0.68
N THR A 151 6.25 10.95 1.61
CA THR A 151 7.25 10.48 2.57
C THR A 151 6.66 10.04 3.92
N ILE A 152 5.33 10.12 4.10
CA ILE A 152 4.64 9.83 5.38
C ILE A 152 3.93 8.49 5.33
N THR A 153 3.13 8.23 4.29
CA THR A 153 2.38 6.98 4.08
C THR A 153 3.22 5.70 4.15
N PRO A 154 4.52 5.67 3.75
CA PRO A 154 5.33 4.46 3.91
C PRO A 154 5.47 4.01 5.37
N GLN A 155 5.43 4.94 6.34
CA GLN A 155 5.54 4.59 7.76
C GLN A 155 4.38 3.71 8.25
N TYR A 156 3.26 3.69 7.54
CA TYR A 156 2.05 2.94 7.91
C TYR A 156 1.94 1.57 7.22
N THR A 157 2.66 1.37 6.11
CA THR A 157 2.38 0.26 5.17
C THR A 157 3.61 -0.42 4.60
N ALA A 158 4.80 0.21 4.61
CA ALA A 158 5.96 -0.30 3.88
C ALA A 158 6.52 -1.61 4.43
N ASP A 159 6.21 -1.96 5.69
CA ASP A 159 6.54 -3.27 6.26
C ASP A 159 5.85 -4.42 5.51
N LEU A 160 4.72 -4.17 4.84
CA LEU A 160 3.91 -5.14 4.12
C LEU A 160 4.16 -5.19 2.60
N VAL A 161 5.15 -4.43 2.12
CA VAL A 161 5.40 -4.24 0.68
C VAL A 161 6.67 -4.98 0.25
N SER A 162 6.57 -5.86 -0.75
CA SER A 162 7.72 -6.59 -1.30
C SER A 162 8.45 -5.83 -2.42
N TRP A 163 7.76 -4.90 -3.09
CA TRP A 163 8.32 -4.06 -4.17
C TRP A 163 7.70 -2.66 -4.14
N GLY A 164 8.52 -1.62 -4.23
CA GLY A 164 8.08 -0.22 -4.23
C GLY A 164 8.43 0.50 -5.52
N ALA A 165 7.52 1.34 -5.99
CA ALA A 165 7.73 2.25 -7.13
C ALA A 165 7.81 3.72 -6.69
N ILE A 166 8.57 4.48 -7.47
CA ILE A 166 8.50 5.94 -7.56
C ILE A 166 8.17 6.27 -9.02
N GLY A 167 6.99 6.84 -9.28
CA GLY A 167 6.47 7.15 -10.61
C GLY A 167 6.83 8.52 -11.15
#